data_AF-A0A183HTC6-F1
#
_entry.id   AF-A0A183HTC6-F1
#
_cell.length_a   1.000
_cell.length_b   1.000
_cell.length_c   1.000
_cell.angle_alpha   90.00
_cell.angle_beta   90.00
_cell.angle_gamma   90.00
#
_symmetry.space_group_name_H-M   'P 1'
#
loop_
_entity.id
_entity.type
_entity.pdbx_description
1 polymer ?
#
loop_
_entity_poly.entity_id
_entity_poly.type
_entity_poly.pdbx_seq_one_letter_code
_entity_poly.pdbx_strand_id
1 'polypeptide(L)'
;VECEDSVVSLTFKTKKPFTGRVYVRGLADDERCSRNFASNIDQDKFSMKIQNGDCTMQRQRVTGSLEGVMFSLTIIVSFHSTFVTRADRAYRCMCFYRNIKTLTSGVDMSSIGTTELMDMAKMPTCTYSIHSGSADGPTTV
;
A
#
# COMPACT_ATOMS: atom_id res chain seq x y z
N VAL A 1 5.77 4.53 5.76
CA VAL A 1 4.85 3.74 4.93
C VAL A 1 4.39 2.64 5.84
N GLU A 2 3.09 2.54 6.04
CA GLU A 2 2.45 1.55 6.91
C GLU A 2 1.56 0.70 5.99
N CYS A 3 1.84 -0.59 5.93
CA CYS A 3 1.12 -1.52 5.05
C CYS A 3 0.23 -2.36 5.95
N GLU A 4 -1.05 -2.05 6.06
CA GLU A 4 -2.03 -2.88 6.77
C GLU A 4 -2.62 -3.95 5.83
N ASP A 5 -3.42 -4.86 6.36
CA ASP A 5 -4.06 -5.95 5.61
C ASP A 5 -4.92 -5.42 4.45
N SER A 6 -5.60 -4.29 4.65
CA SER A 6 -6.55 -3.69 3.70
C SER A 6 -6.12 -2.33 3.14
N VAL A 7 -5.21 -1.61 3.81
CA VAL A 7 -4.86 -0.23 3.47
C VAL A 7 -3.36 0.01 3.53
N VAL A 8 -2.83 0.70 2.52
CA VAL A 8 -1.49 1.29 2.57
C VAL A 8 -1.60 2.75 2.98
N SER A 9 -1.03 3.09 4.14
CA SER A 9 -0.93 4.45 4.65
C SER A 9 0.45 5.04 4.34
N LEU A 10 0.45 6.16 3.65
CA LEU A 10 1.63 6.89 3.21
C LEU A 10 1.69 8.22 3.93
N THR A 11 2.76 8.44 4.69
CA THR A 11 2.99 9.69 5.43
C THR A 11 4.21 10.38 4.84
N PHE A 12 4.03 11.65 4.48
CA PHE A 12 5.06 12.49 3.90
C PHE A 12 5.39 13.62 4.85
N LYS A 13 6.66 14.04 4.85
CA LYS A 13 7.14 15.24 5.54
C LYS A 13 8.00 16.07 4.60
N THR A 14 7.62 17.31 4.37
CA THR A 14 8.35 18.27 3.53
C THR A 14 9.18 19.22 4.39
N LYS A 15 10.15 19.92 3.78
CA LYS A 15 10.98 20.92 4.50
C LYS A 15 10.23 22.24 4.77
N LYS A 16 9.18 22.51 3.99
CA LYS A 16 8.33 23.70 4.04
C LYS A 16 6.88 23.22 4.00
N PRO A 17 5.91 24.05 4.42
CA PRO A 17 4.48 23.75 4.23
C PRO A 17 4.21 23.31 2.79
N PHE A 18 3.45 22.23 2.65
CA PHE A 18 3.20 21.62 1.36
C PHE A 18 1.88 22.12 0.77
N THR A 19 1.98 22.85 -0.33
CA THR A 19 0.86 23.21 -1.20
C THR A 19 1.05 22.54 -2.56
N GLY A 20 0.08 21.72 -2.97
CA GLY A 20 0.23 20.93 -4.19
C GLY A 20 -0.74 19.76 -4.25
N ARG A 21 -0.41 18.74 -5.04
CA ARG A 21 -1.23 17.54 -5.22
C ARG A 21 -0.38 16.29 -5.13
N VAL A 22 -0.93 15.23 -4.54
CA VAL A 22 -0.27 13.94 -4.35
C VAL A 22 -1.17 12.90 -4.99
N TYR A 23 -0.62 12.08 -5.88
CA TYR A 23 -1.42 11.13 -6.65
C TYR A 23 -0.63 9.90 -7.06
N VAL A 24 -1.33 8.81 -7.37
CA VAL A 24 -0.72 7.61 -7.94
C VAL A 24 -0.42 7.85 -9.41
N ARG A 25 0.77 7.44 -9.87
CA ARG A 25 1.23 7.60 -11.26
C ARG A 25 0.17 7.11 -12.24
N GLY A 26 -0.24 8.01 -13.15
CA GLY A 26 -1.26 7.71 -14.18
C GLY A 26 -2.70 7.91 -13.72
N LEU A 27 -2.93 8.28 -12.46
CA LEU A 27 -4.27 8.43 -11.84
C LEU A 27 -4.41 9.79 -11.14
N ALA A 28 -3.90 10.85 -11.77
CA ALA A 28 -3.96 12.20 -11.21
C ALA A 28 -5.40 12.73 -11.07
N ASP A 29 -6.28 12.29 -11.97
CA ASP A 29 -7.66 12.75 -12.10
C ASP A 29 -8.67 11.85 -11.35
N ASP A 30 -8.24 10.69 -10.85
CA ASP A 30 -9.08 9.84 -9.98
C ASP A 30 -8.97 10.33 -8.53
N GLU A 31 -10.06 10.89 -8.00
CA GLU A 31 -10.13 11.40 -6.63
C GLU A 31 -9.91 10.32 -5.55
N ARG A 32 -10.03 9.02 -5.87
CA ARG A 32 -9.66 7.95 -4.93
C ARG A 32 -8.16 7.79 -4.80
N CYS A 33 -7.44 8.11 -5.88
CA CYS A 33 -6.00 7.92 -6.03
C CYS A 33 -5.22 9.24 -6.03
N SER A 34 -5.91 10.35 -5.74
CA SER A 34 -5.40 11.71 -5.80
C SER A 34 -5.91 12.53 -4.61
N ARG A 35 -5.04 13.36 -4.06
CA ARG A 35 -5.32 14.24 -2.93
C ARG A 35 -4.71 15.61 -3.19
N ASN A 36 -5.54 16.64 -3.15
CA ASN A 36 -5.12 18.02 -3.31
C ASN A 36 -4.94 18.66 -1.92
N PHE A 37 -3.80 19.31 -1.74
CA PHE A 37 -3.41 20.00 -0.51
C PHE A 37 -3.28 21.52 -0.76
N ALA A 38 -4.02 22.08 -1.73
CA ALA A 38 -4.00 23.52 -2.01
C ALA A 38 -4.43 24.39 -0.81
N SER A 39 -5.30 23.88 0.06
CA SER A 39 -5.74 24.57 1.29
C SER A 39 -4.81 24.36 2.49
N ASN A 40 -3.70 23.64 2.30
CA ASN A 40 -2.77 23.34 3.39
C ASN A 40 -1.76 24.48 3.55
N ILE A 41 -2.03 25.38 4.50
CA ILE A 41 -1.26 26.62 4.66
C ILE A 41 -0.02 26.39 5.55
N ASP A 42 -0.13 25.51 6.56
CA ASP A 42 0.91 25.39 7.61
C ASP A 42 1.37 23.95 7.93
N GLN A 43 0.81 22.90 7.31
CA GLN A 43 1.27 21.53 7.58
C GLN A 43 2.39 21.13 6.61
N ASP A 44 3.55 20.79 7.17
CA ASP A 44 4.65 20.14 6.48
C ASP A 44 4.49 18.60 6.47
N LYS A 45 3.56 18.07 7.27
CA LYS A 45 3.25 16.64 7.37
C LYS A 45 1.85 16.36 6.84
N PHE A 46 1.73 15.41 5.93
CA PHE A 46 0.45 14.97 5.39
C PHE A 46 0.45 13.47 5.11
N SER A 47 -0.74 12.88 5.00
CA SER A 47 -0.90 11.47 4.72
C SER A 47 -1.91 11.18 3.61
N MET A 48 -1.72 10.06 2.94
CA MET A 48 -2.60 9.51 1.92
C MET A 48 -2.81 8.03 2.21
N LYS A 49 -4.06 7.57 2.12
CA LYS A 49 -4.41 6.16 2.29
C LYS A 49 -4.89 5.61 0.96
N ILE A 50 -4.41 4.42 0.61
CA ILE A 50 -4.78 3.70 -0.61
C ILE A 50 -5.24 2.31 -0.19
N GLN A 51 -6.42 1.89 -0.65
CA GLN A 51 -6.91 0.53 -0.40
C GLN A 51 -6.05 -0.48 -1.16
N ASN A 52 -5.81 -1.64 -0.57
CA ASN A 52 -5.05 -2.71 -1.20
C ASN A 52 -5.78 -3.20 -2.45
N GLY A 53 -5.09 -3.15 -3.59
CA GLY A 53 -5.67 -3.51 -4.90
C GLY A 53 -6.25 -2.35 -5.70
N ASP A 54 -6.47 -1.18 -5.08
CA ASP A 54 -6.90 0.02 -5.79
C ASP A 54 -5.73 0.73 -6.49
N CYS A 55 -6.05 1.76 -7.26
CA CYS A 55 -5.09 2.68 -7.87
C CYS A 55 -3.99 2.02 -8.71
N THR A 56 -4.33 1.01 -9.52
CA THR A 56 -3.39 0.26 -10.38
C THR A 56 -2.18 -0.31 -9.63
N MET A 57 -2.35 -0.65 -8.36
CA MET A 57 -1.32 -1.25 -7.53
C MET A 57 -0.81 -2.55 -8.16
N GLN A 58 0.49 -2.61 -8.43
CA GLN A 58 1.13 -3.74 -9.09
C GLN A 58 1.34 -4.87 -8.09
N ARG A 59 0.77 -6.03 -8.38
CA ARG A 59 0.88 -7.24 -7.56
C ARG A 59 1.82 -8.24 -8.21
N GLN A 60 2.94 -8.54 -7.56
CA GLN A 60 3.93 -9.51 -8.02
C GLN A 60 4.06 -10.64 -7.00
N ARG A 61 3.98 -11.89 -7.45
CA ARG A 61 4.33 -13.05 -6.62
C ARG A 61 5.86 -13.16 -6.55
N VAL A 62 6.38 -13.34 -5.34
CA VAL A 62 7.81 -13.57 -5.11
C VAL A 62 7.97 -15.03 -4.70
N THR A 63 8.85 -15.73 -5.42
CA THR A 63 9.15 -17.16 -5.23
C THR A 63 10.66 -17.30 -5.02
N GLY A 64 11.09 -18.17 -4.10
CA GLY A 64 12.49 -18.34 -3.73
C GLY A 64 12.63 -18.61 -2.23
N SER A 65 13.67 -18.03 -1.59
CA SER A 65 13.91 -18.15 -0.15
C SER A 65 12.81 -17.52 0.72
N LEU A 66 12.04 -16.59 0.16
CA LEU A 66 10.94 -15.90 0.84
C LEU A 66 9.70 -15.88 -0.07
N GLU A 67 8.81 -16.85 0.13
CA GLU A 67 7.54 -16.89 -0.62
C GLU A 67 6.58 -15.82 -0.10
N GLY A 68 6.00 -15.05 -1.01
CA GLY A 68 5.04 -14.01 -0.66
C GLY A 68 4.51 -13.24 -1.85
N VAL A 69 3.83 -12.15 -1.56
CA VAL A 69 3.25 -11.24 -2.55
C VAL A 69 3.77 -9.83 -2.28
N MET A 70 4.41 -9.24 -3.29
CA MET A 70 4.85 -7.85 -3.29
C MET A 70 3.80 -6.99 -3.98
N PHE A 71 3.25 -6.01 -3.27
CA PHE A 71 2.46 -4.94 -3.84
C PHE A 71 3.36 -3.72 -4.03
N SER A 72 3.24 -3.04 -5.17
CA SER A 72 3.98 -1.81 -5.42
C SER A 72 3.15 -0.77 -6.15
N LEU A 73 3.39 0.50 -5.84
CA LEU A 73 2.71 1.64 -6.44
C LEU A 73 3.69 2.82 -6.53
N THR A 74 3.49 3.70 -7.51
CA THR A 74 4.34 4.88 -7.67
C THR A 74 3.53 6.12 -7.31
N ILE A 75 3.93 6.84 -6.28
CA ILE A 75 3.33 8.11 -5.87
C ILE A 75 4.09 9.26 -6.49
N ILE A 76 3.37 10.25 -6.98
CA ILE A 76 3.91 11.51 -7.45
C ILE A 76 3.47 12.59 -6.46
N VAL A 77 4.45 13.29 -5.88
CA VAL A 77 4.25 14.49 -5.08
C VAL A 77 4.55 15.69 -5.99
N SER A 78 3.48 16.40 -6.36
CA SER A 78 3.56 17.61 -7.18
C SER A 78 3.44 18.85 -6.30
N PHE A 79 4.38 19.79 -6.46
CA PHE A 79 4.36 21.10 -5.76
C PHE A 79 3.50 22.14 -6.49
N HIS A 80 2.76 21.72 -7.51
CA HIS A 80 1.77 22.53 -8.19
C HIS A 80 0.45 21.76 -8.27
N SER A 81 -0.68 22.47 -8.19
CA SER A 81 -2.01 21.85 -8.13
C SER A 81 -2.42 21.16 -9.44
N THR A 82 -2.07 21.74 -10.58
CA THR A 82 -2.50 21.28 -11.92
C THR A 82 -1.42 20.64 -12.78
N PHE A 83 -0.19 21.19 -12.83
CA PHE A 83 0.83 20.78 -13.79
C PHE A 83 2.00 20.04 -13.14
N VAL A 84 2.61 19.14 -13.92
CA VAL A 84 3.85 18.46 -13.52
C VAL A 84 5.03 19.42 -13.65
N THR A 85 5.83 19.55 -12.59
CA THR A 85 6.97 20.47 -12.55
C THR A 85 8.29 19.72 -12.35
N ARG A 86 9.42 20.41 -12.59
CA ARG A 86 10.76 19.87 -12.30
C ARG A 86 10.98 19.59 -10.81
N ALA A 87 10.19 20.20 -9.93
CA ALA A 87 10.27 20.00 -8.49
C ALA A 87 9.56 18.71 -8.03
N ASP A 88 8.76 18.10 -8.89
CA ASP A 88 7.95 16.93 -8.55
C ASP A 88 8.82 15.73 -8.23
N ARG A 89 8.35 14.91 -7.28
CA ARG A 89 9.07 13.73 -6.81
C ARG A 89 8.22 12.50 -7.00
N ALA A 90 8.82 11.46 -7.59
CA ALA A 90 8.21 10.15 -7.72
C ALA A 90 8.81 9.19 -6.70
N TYR A 91 7.96 8.52 -5.93
CA TYR A 91 8.34 7.53 -4.92
C TYR A 91 7.69 6.19 -5.25
N ARG A 92 8.50 5.13 -5.35
CA ARG A 92 7.98 3.77 -5.48
C ARG A 92 7.80 3.17 -4.09
N CYS A 93 6.56 2.99 -3.68
CA CYS A 93 6.18 2.33 -2.44
C CYS A 93 6.03 0.83 -2.70
N MET A 94 6.56 -0.01 -1.81
CA MET A 94 6.51 -1.47 -1.92
C MET A 94 6.14 -2.06 -0.56
N CYS A 95 5.12 -2.92 -0.54
CA CYS A 95 4.68 -3.68 0.62
C CYS A 95 4.86 -5.17 0.30
N PHE A 96 5.61 -5.89 1.12
CA PHE A 96 5.81 -7.33 0.94
C PHE A 96 5.05 -8.12 1.99
N TYR A 97 4.08 -8.92 1.56
CA TYR A 97 3.30 -9.80 2.42
C TYR A 97 3.84 -11.22 2.28
N ARG A 98 4.48 -11.73 3.32
CA ARG A 98 5.04 -13.09 3.35
C ARG A 98 3.90 -14.11 3.43
N ASN A 99 4.00 -15.19 2.65
CA ASN A 99 3.15 -16.35 2.85
C ASN A 99 3.64 -17.07 4.12
N ILE A 100 2.98 -16.83 5.25
CA ILE A 100 3.19 -17.64 6.44
C ILE A 100 2.47 -18.96 6.18
N LYS A 101 3.17 -19.95 5.62
CA LYS A 101 2.77 -21.34 5.79
C LYS A 101 2.83 -21.59 7.29
N THR A 102 1.70 -21.89 7.92
CA THR A 102 1.67 -22.37 9.30
C THR A 102 2.42 -23.71 9.35
N LEU A 103 3.73 -23.68 9.53
CA LEU A 103 4.46 -24.81 10.05
C LEU A 103 4.36 -24.72 11.56
N THR A 104 3.40 -25.45 12.13
CA THR A 104 3.58 -26.03 13.45
C THR A 104 4.86 -26.86 13.41
N SER A 105 5.95 -26.35 13.95
CA SER A 105 7.15 -27.15 14.23
C SER A 105 7.81 -26.54 15.46
N GLY A 106 8.02 -27.39 16.46
CA GLY A 106 8.46 -27.03 17.80
C GLY A 106 9.65 -26.08 17.77
N VAL A 107 9.57 -25.04 18.60
CA VAL A 107 10.70 -24.19 18.94
C VAL A 107 11.66 -25.04 19.76
N ASP A 108 12.66 -25.59 19.08
CA ASP A 108 13.94 -25.94 19.69
C ASP A 108 14.84 -24.69 19.72
N MET A 109 15.66 -24.64 20.75
CA MET A 109 16.17 -23.44 21.42
C MET A 109 17.40 -22.77 20.76
N SER A 110 17.38 -21.43 20.74
CA SER A 110 18.50 -20.45 20.77
C SER A 110 19.46 -20.26 19.58
N SER A 111 19.52 -19.01 19.07
CA SER A 111 20.73 -18.15 19.13
C SER A 111 20.36 -16.66 18.96
N ILE A 112 21.01 -15.81 19.78
CA ILE A 112 20.93 -14.34 19.86
C ILE A 112 21.68 -13.73 18.65
N GLY A 113 21.30 -12.63 17.97
CA GLY A 113 20.15 -11.73 18.07
C GLY A 113 20.25 -10.63 16.99
N THR A 114 19.13 -10.00 16.64
CA THR A 114 19.01 -8.63 16.10
C THR A 114 17.59 -8.16 16.40
N THR A 115 17.41 -6.93 16.87
CA THR A 115 16.07 -6.34 16.98
C THR A 115 15.61 -5.94 15.59
N GLU A 116 15.05 -6.88 14.85
CA GLU A 116 14.41 -6.57 13.58
C GLU A 116 13.07 -5.88 13.86
N LEU A 117 13.02 -4.57 13.64
CA LEU A 117 11.76 -3.84 13.59
C LEU A 117 11.11 -4.13 12.22
N MET A 118 10.53 -5.33 12.10
CA MET A 118 9.66 -5.70 10.99
C MET A 118 8.21 -5.48 11.40
N ASP A 119 7.54 -4.57 10.70
CA ASP A 119 6.09 -4.44 10.79
C ASP A 119 5.46 -5.61 10.01
N MET A 120 4.91 -6.56 10.77
CA MET A 120 4.29 -7.77 10.23
C MET A 120 2.78 -7.54 10.12
N ALA A 121 2.32 -7.06 8.97
CA ALA A 121 0.90 -7.06 8.67
C ALA A 121 0.42 -8.48 8.33
N LYS A 122 -0.78 -8.81 8.80
CA LYS A 122 -1.38 -10.12 8.57
C LYS A 122 -1.90 -10.16 7.14
N MET A 123 -1.87 -11.33 6.53
CA MET A 123 -2.43 -11.46 5.18
C MET A 123 -3.97 -11.41 5.28
N PRO A 124 -4.67 -10.60 4.45
CA PRO A 124 -6.12 -10.59 4.46
C PRO A 124 -6.68 -11.94 4.02
N THR A 125 -7.73 -12.39 4.69
CA THR A 125 -8.42 -13.63 4.36
C THR A 125 -9.42 -13.37 3.22
N CYS A 126 -9.19 -13.95 2.05
CA CYS A 126 -10.18 -13.94 0.96
C CYS A 126 -10.98 -15.25 0.99
N THR A 127 -12.32 -15.15 0.99
CA THR A 127 -13.22 -16.29 0.80
C THR A 127 -13.89 -16.20 -0.57
N TYR A 128 -14.07 -17.34 -1.22
CA TYR A 128 -14.82 -17.45 -2.46
C TYR A 128 -16.04 -18.33 -2.22
N SER A 129 -17.18 -17.98 -2.81
CA SER A 129 -18.41 -18.76 -2.72
C SER A 129 -19.05 -18.86 -4.11
N ILE A 130 -19.59 -20.03 -4.43
CA ILE A 130 -20.23 -20.30 -5.73
C ILE A 130 -21.74 -20.10 -5.55
N HIS A 131 -22.32 -19.24 -6.37
CA HIS A 131 -23.72 -18.83 -6.30
C HIS A 131 -24.44 -19.32 -7.55
N SER A 132 -25.62 -19.90 -7.39
CA SER A 132 -26.40 -20.44 -8.51
C SER A 132 -27.22 -19.36 -9.22
N GLY A 133 -27.17 -19.32 -10.55
CA GLY A 133 -28.00 -18.45 -11.40
C GLY A 133 -27.59 -16.98 -11.47
N SER A 134 -26.89 -16.42 -10.48
CA SER A 134 -26.37 -15.04 -10.47
C SER A 134 -25.25 -14.87 -9.45
N ALA A 135 -24.49 -13.76 -9.54
CA ALA A 135 -23.47 -13.38 -8.55
C ALA A 135 -24.03 -13.10 -7.14
N ASP A 136 -25.33 -12.76 -7.05
CA ASP A 136 -26.08 -12.61 -5.80
C ASP A 136 -27.04 -13.80 -5.54
N GLY A 137 -26.86 -14.91 -6.25
CA GLY A 137 -27.72 -16.10 -6.14
C GLY A 137 -27.52 -16.85 -4.82
N PRO A 138 -28.35 -17.85 -4.50
CA PRO A 138 -28.11 -18.67 -3.31
C PRO A 138 -26.80 -19.45 -3.44
N THR A 139 -26.02 -19.48 -2.35
CA THR A 139 -24.76 -20.22 -2.27
C THR A 139 -25.03 -21.71 -2.40
N THR A 140 -24.46 -22.32 -3.43
CA THR A 140 -24.43 -23.77 -3.58
C THR A 140 -23.22 -24.30 -2.83
N VAL A 141 -23.47 -25.17 -1.84
CA VAL A 141 -22.45 -25.92 -1.09
C VAL A 141 -21.79 -26.95 -2.00
#